data_AF-A0A965HT59-F1
#
_entry.id   AF-A0A965HT59-F1
#
_cell.length_a   1.000
_cell.length_b   1.000
_cell.length_c   1.000
_cell.angle_alpha   90.00
_cell.angle_beta   90.00
_cell.angle_gamma   90.00
#
_symmetry.space_group_name_H-M   'P 1'
#
loop_
_entity.id
_entity.type
_entity.pdbx_description
1 polymer ?
#
loop_
_entity_poly.entity_id
_entity_poly.type
_entity_poly.pdbx_seq_one_letter_code
_entity_poly.pdbx_strand_id
1 'polypeptide(L)'
;MTSNLIFLSATYAFVLFVLLLILARAKIAFALRLVIIVLAGVSYIVHFFSLDQLRGWPTTAALPEHFTLKAWSITEPNPSTETAGRIDLWIQEEPAGALRAHTLSYSSALHQELENAGERIQQGYRQQGATKGSGTVEFSDAPRRLPEKKGSG
;
A
#
# COMPACT_ATOMS: atom_id res chain seq x y z
N MET A 1 7.45 -3.14 -11.12
CA MET A 1 7.44 -2.88 -9.65
C MET A 1 8.32 -3.84 -8.86
N THR A 2 8.46 -5.11 -9.28
CA THR A 2 9.38 -6.08 -8.65
C THR A 2 10.86 -5.70 -8.80
N SER A 3 11.25 -5.12 -9.93
CA SER A 3 12.66 -4.72 -10.20
C SER A 3 13.21 -3.72 -9.19
N ASN A 4 12.41 -2.74 -8.75
CA ASN A 4 12.87 -1.73 -7.78
C ASN A 4 13.08 -2.34 -6.40
N LEU A 5 12.24 -3.32 -6.02
CA LEU A 5 12.40 -4.04 -4.76
C LEU A 5 13.66 -4.90 -4.77
N ILE A 6 13.94 -5.57 -5.89
CA ILE A 6 15.16 -6.35 -6.11
C ILE A 6 16.39 -5.45 -6.10
N PHE A 7 16.33 -4.29 -6.77
CA PHE A 7 17.42 -3.32 -6.76
C PHE A 7 17.69 -2.76 -5.37
N LEU A 8 16.66 -2.43 -4.61
CA LEU A 8 16.81 -1.87 -3.27
C LEU A 8 17.38 -2.92 -2.32
N SER A 9 16.85 -4.14 -2.33
CA SER A 9 17.38 -5.25 -1.53
C SER A 9 18.80 -5.65 -1.95
N ALA A 10 19.12 -5.65 -3.25
CA ALA A 10 20.47 -5.87 -3.75
C ALA A 10 21.43 -4.75 -3.32
N THR A 11 21.00 -3.48 -3.32
CA THR A 11 21.80 -2.33 -2.88
C THR A 11 22.13 -2.44 -1.39
N TYR A 12 21.14 -2.76 -0.55
CA TYR A 12 21.38 -2.97 0.88
C TYR A 12 22.29 -4.18 1.15
N ALA A 13 22.07 -5.30 0.46
CA ALA A 13 22.94 -6.47 0.57
C ALA A 13 24.37 -6.16 0.11
N PHE A 14 24.53 -5.36 -0.94
CA PHE A 14 25.83 -4.93 -1.44
C PHE A 14 26.56 -4.01 -0.45
N VAL A 15 25.86 -3.04 0.16
CA VAL A 15 26.44 -2.18 1.21
C VAL A 15 26.87 -3.00 2.42
N LEU A 16 26.03 -3.94 2.85
CA LEU A 16 26.35 -4.87 3.94
C LEU A 16 27.57 -5.74 3.59
N PHE A 17 27.63 -6.26 2.36
CA PHE A 17 28.74 -7.06 1.85
C PHE A 17 30.05 -6.25 1.81
N VAL A 18 30.01 -5.02 1.30
CA VAL A 18 31.17 -4.11 1.29
C VAL A 18 31.61 -3.78 2.71
N LEU A 19 30.68 -3.54 3.63
CA LEU A 19 30.97 -3.30 5.05
C LEU A 19 31.64 -4.52 5.70
N LEU A 20 31.14 -5.73 5.40
CA LEU A 20 31.73 -7.00 5.85
C LEU A 20 33.13 -7.20 5.26
N LEU A 21 33.37 -6.86 3.99
CA LEU A 21 34.69 -6.93 3.35
C LEU A 21 35.69 -5.98 4.00
N ILE A 22 35.26 -4.75 4.33
CA ILE A 22 36.08 -3.76 5.04
C ILE A 22 36.42 -4.27 6.44
N LEU A 23 35.46 -4.83 7.17
CA LEU A 23 35.69 -5.46 8.47
C LEU A 23 36.57 -6.71 8.41
N ALA A 24 36.46 -7.51 7.34
CA ALA A 24 37.29 -8.68 7.12
C ALA A 24 38.75 -8.30 6.84
N ARG A 25 39.00 -7.12 6.26
CA ARG A 25 40.34 -6.56 6.04
C ARG A 25 40.88 -5.79 7.24
N ALA A 26 40.02 -5.34 8.15
CA ALA A 26 40.45 -4.76 9.41
C ALA A 26 41.17 -5.80 10.28
N LYS A 27 42.23 -5.39 11.01
CA LYS A 27 43.02 -6.27 11.92
C LYS A 27 42.23 -6.63 13.19
N ILE A 28 41.02 -7.15 13.03
CA ILE A 28 40.11 -7.54 14.11
C ILE A 28 40.26 -9.04 14.40
N ALA A 29 40.09 -9.47 15.65
CA ALA A 29 40.11 -10.88 16.04
C ALA A 29 39.10 -11.71 15.24
N PHE A 30 39.49 -12.92 14.82
CA PHE A 30 38.68 -13.81 13.97
C PHE A 30 37.27 -14.08 14.53
N ALA A 31 37.14 -14.25 15.84
CA ALA A 31 35.85 -14.46 16.51
C ALA A 31 34.89 -13.28 16.28
N LEU A 32 35.37 -12.05 16.41
CA LEU A 32 34.55 -10.85 16.21
C LEU A 32 34.12 -10.70 14.74
N ARG A 33 34.95 -11.16 13.78
CA ARG A 33 34.58 -11.20 12.35
C ARG A 33 33.42 -12.17 12.10
N LEU A 34 33.48 -13.38 12.67
CA LEU A 34 32.43 -14.38 12.54
C LEU A 34 31.11 -13.88 13.13
N VAL A 35 31.15 -13.29 14.33
CA VAL A 35 29.97 -12.73 15.00
C VAL A 35 29.29 -11.68 14.12
N ILE A 36 30.05 -10.81 13.47
CA ILE A 36 29.48 -9.73 12.65
C ILE A 36 28.88 -10.27 11.35
N ILE A 37 29.50 -11.27 10.71
CA ILE A 37 28.92 -11.93 9.52
C ILE A 37 27.59 -12.59 9.87
N VAL A 38 27.54 -13.32 10.98
CA VAL A 38 26.31 -13.98 11.44
C VAL A 38 25.24 -12.95 11.77
N LEU A 39 25.59 -11.88 12.50
CA LEU A 39 24.65 -10.82 12.85
C LEU A 39 24.09 -10.10 11.62
N ALA A 40 24.94 -9.83 10.62
CA ALA A 40 24.56 -9.23 9.35
C ALA A 40 23.59 -10.15 8.56
N GLY A 41 23.88 -11.46 8.50
CA GLY A 41 23.00 -12.44 7.87
C GLY A 41 21.64 -12.56 8.55
N VAL A 42 21.62 -12.61 9.89
CA VAL A 42 20.37 -12.63 10.67
C VAL A 42 19.58 -11.35 10.46
N SER A 43 20.23 -10.18 10.50
CA SER A 43 19.60 -8.88 10.25
C SER A 43 18.96 -8.82 8.86
N TYR A 44 19.63 -9.34 7.83
CA TYR A 44 19.06 -9.43 6.48
C TYR A 44 17.81 -10.32 6.43
N ILE A 45 17.86 -11.50 7.06
CA ILE A 45 16.70 -12.42 7.12
C ILE A 45 15.52 -11.75 7.82
N VAL A 46 15.75 -11.15 9.00
CA VAL A 46 14.72 -10.43 9.75
C VAL A 46 14.14 -9.29 8.91
N HIS A 47 14.98 -8.48 8.27
CA HIS A 47 14.53 -7.40 7.41
C HIS A 47 13.67 -7.91 6.23
N PHE A 48 14.08 -9.00 5.59
CA PHE A 48 13.32 -9.61 4.49
C PHE A 48 11.92 -10.06 4.93
N PHE A 49 11.81 -10.75 6.08
CA PHE A 49 10.50 -11.17 6.61
C PHE A 49 9.65 -9.99 7.11
N SER A 50 10.26 -8.94 7.66
CA SER A 50 9.55 -7.72 8.05
C SER A 50 8.95 -6.98 6.85
N LEU A 51 9.57 -7.04 5.67
CA LEU A 51 9.00 -6.46 4.45
C LEU A 51 7.73 -7.18 3.98
N ASP A 52 7.59 -8.47 4.25
CA ASP A 52 6.39 -9.22 3.89
C ASP A 52 5.18 -8.79 4.73
N GLN A 53 5.39 -8.43 6.00
CA GLN A 53 4.33 -7.88 6.87
C GLN A 53 3.79 -6.53 6.36
N LEU A 54 4.55 -5.80 5.54
CA LEU A 54 4.12 -4.55 4.92
C LEU A 54 3.31 -4.77 3.63
N ARG A 55 3.36 -5.97 3.02
CA ARG A 55 2.57 -6.28 1.82
C ARG A 55 1.11 -6.48 2.17
N GLY A 56 0.35 -5.39 2.10
CA GLY A 56 -1.09 -5.37 2.34
C GLY A 56 -1.54 -4.26 3.28
N TRP A 57 -0.60 -3.60 3.96
CA TRP A 57 -0.93 -2.44 4.77
C TRP A 57 -1.35 -1.27 3.87
N PRO A 58 -2.47 -0.61 4.18
CA PRO A 58 -2.89 0.57 3.46
C PRO A 58 -1.87 1.70 3.65
N THR A 59 -1.57 2.41 2.57
CA THR A 59 -0.62 3.53 2.58
C THR A 59 -1.32 4.82 2.98
N THR A 60 -0.64 5.70 3.70
CA THR A 60 -1.09 7.08 3.96
C THR A 60 -0.70 8.05 2.85
N ALA A 61 -0.13 7.56 1.75
CA ALA A 61 0.20 8.37 0.58
C ALA A 61 -1.07 8.96 -0.06
N ALA A 62 -0.91 10.15 -0.65
CA ALA A 62 -2.00 10.83 -1.36
C ALA A 62 -2.64 9.93 -2.42
N LEU A 63 -3.96 10.01 -2.55
CA LEU A 63 -4.69 9.29 -3.57
C LEU A 63 -4.36 9.85 -4.96
N PRO A 64 -4.24 9.00 -5.99
CA PRO A 64 -4.00 9.42 -7.37
C PRO A 64 -5.19 10.22 -7.92
N GLU A 65 -4.92 11.07 -8.92
CA GLU A 65 -5.93 12.00 -9.50
C GLU A 65 -7.16 11.28 -10.05
N HIS A 66 -6.99 10.07 -10.60
CA HIS A 66 -8.07 9.25 -11.14
C HIS A 66 -7.90 7.79 -10.71
N PHE A 67 -8.93 7.23 -10.11
CA PHE A 67 -8.93 5.84 -9.69
C PHE A 67 -10.31 5.22 -9.77
N THR A 68 -10.37 3.89 -9.80
CA THR A 68 -11.59 3.12 -9.62
C THR A 68 -11.63 2.57 -8.20
N LEU A 69 -12.73 2.79 -7.49
CA LEU A 69 -12.99 2.17 -6.20
C LEU A 69 -13.34 0.68 -6.40
N LYS A 70 -12.67 -0.21 -5.67
CA LYS A 70 -12.94 -1.66 -5.70
C LYS A 70 -13.57 -2.17 -4.41
N ALA A 71 -13.06 -1.71 -3.27
CA ALA A 71 -13.59 -2.03 -1.96
C ALA A 71 -13.23 -0.91 -0.97
N TRP A 72 -13.95 -0.85 0.14
CA TRP A 72 -13.66 0.07 1.24
C TRP A 72 -14.00 -0.60 2.58
N SER A 73 -13.37 -0.13 3.64
CA SER A 73 -13.63 -0.50 5.03
C SER A 73 -13.68 0.77 5.87
N ILE A 74 -14.78 0.97 6.58
CA ILE A 74 -14.98 2.14 7.43
C ILE A 74 -14.79 1.71 8.88
N THR A 75 -13.93 2.41 9.60
CA THR A 75 -13.80 2.32 11.06
C THR A 75 -14.25 3.63 11.65
N GLU A 76 -15.46 3.63 12.22
CA GLU A 76 -16.02 4.83 12.86
C GLU A 76 -15.22 5.22 14.11
N PRO A 77 -15.09 6.52 14.38
CA PRO A 77 -14.48 7.00 15.61
C PRO A 77 -15.35 6.59 16.79
N ASN A 78 -14.77 5.91 17.76
CA ASN A 78 -15.48 5.55 18.99
C ASN A 78 -14.99 6.44 20.14
N PRO A 79 -15.84 7.37 20.64
CA PRO A 79 -15.47 8.25 21.75
C PRO A 79 -15.27 7.50 23.07
N SER A 80 -15.78 6.27 23.21
CA SER A 80 -15.59 5.45 24.42
C SER A 80 -14.24 4.73 24.47
N THR A 81 -13.56 4.55 23.33
CA THR A 81 -12.26 3.84 23.24
C THR A 81 -11.12 4.75 22.75
N GLU A 82 -11.34 6.07 22.69
CA GLU A 82 -10.40 7.08 22.16
C GLU A 82 -9.79 6.72 20.80
N THR A 83 -10.50 5.92 20.00
CA THR A 83 -9.97 5.42 18.73
C THR A 83 -10.29 6.41 17.63
N ALA A 84 -9.26 7.01 17.02
CA ALA A 84 -9.42 7.84 15.85
C ALA A 84 -9.99 7.00 14.69
N GLY A 85 -11.10 7.46 14.12
CA GLY A 85 -11.73 6.79 12.99
C GLY A 85 -10.83 6.83 11.75
N ARG A 86 -10.89 5.77 10.95
CA ARG A 86 -10.15 5.67 9.68
C ARG A 86 -11.01 5.05 8.60
N ILE A 87 -10.69 5.35 7.35
CA ILE A 87 -11.34 4.79 6.18
C ILE A 87 -10.26 4.19 5.28
N ASP A 88 -10.31 2.88 5.11
CA ASP A 88 -9.37 2.12 4.30
C ASP A 88 -9.99 1.84 2.93
N LEU A 89 -9.32 2.25 1.85
CA LEU A 89 -9.79 2.20 0.48
C LEU A 89 -8.90 1.29 -0.37
N TRP A 90 -9.51 0.34 -1.09
CA TRP A 90 -8.83 -0.41 -2.15
C TRP A 90 -9.18 0.18 -3.50
N ILE A 91 -8.18 0.81 -4.11
CA ILE A 91 -8.33 1.56 -5.35
C ILE A 91 -7.43 1.00 -6.44
N GLN A 92 -7.87 1.15 -7.68
CA GLN A 92 -7.08 0.85 -8.87
C GLN A 92 -6.87 2.14 -9.66
N GLU A 93 -5.62 2.58 -9.79
CA GLU A 93 -5.24 3.74 -10.60
C GLU A 93 -5.62 3.51 -12.07
N GLU A 94 -6.26 4.49 -12.72
CA GLU A 94 -6.61 4.38 -14.14
C GLU A 94 -5.44 4.81 -15.04
N PRO A 95 -5.32 4.26 -16.28
CA PRO A 95 -6.22 3.30 -16.94
C PRO A 95 -5.95 1.82 -16.62
N ALA A 96 -4.79 1.46 -16.10
CA ALA A 96 -4.41 0.06 -15.85
C ALA A 96 -3.38 -0.11 -14.71
N GLY A 97 -3.54 0.63 -13.63
CA GLY A 97 -2.71 0.52 -12.43
C GLY A 97 -2.96 -0.77 -11.64
N ALA A 98 -2.04 -1.05 -10.70
CA ALA A 98 -2.19 -2.13 -9.72
C ALA A 98 -3.19 -1.72 -8.62
N LEU A 99 -3.87 -2.71 -8.03
CA LEU A 99 -4.71 -2.50 -6.85
C LEU A 99 -3.83 -2.09 -5.66
N ARG A 100 -4.13 -0.96 -5.03
CA ARG A 100 -3.44 -0.48 -3.83
C ARG A 100 -4.44 -0.13 -2.74
N ALA A 101 -4.04 -0.36 -1.50
CA ALA A 101 -4.80 0.02 -0.32
C ALA A 101 -4.31 1.39 0.18
N HIS A 102 -5.21 2.32 0.48
CA HIS A 102 -4.93 3.65 1.02
C HIS A 102 -5.74 3.88 2.31
N THR A 103 -5.15 4.50 3.32
CA THR A 103 -5.86 4.92 4.54
C THR A 103 -6.07 6.42 4.53
N LEU A 104 -7.31 6.83 4.78
CA LEU A 104 -7.72 8.20 4.99
C LEU A 104 -8.25 8.39 6.42
N SER A 105 -8.05 9.59 6.96
CA SER A 105 -8.71 9.98 8.21
C SER A 105 -10.22 9.96 8.02
N TYR A 106 -10.96 9.52 9.04
CA TYR A 106 -12.41 9.52 8.97
C TYR A 106 -12.96 10.93 8.72
N SER A 107 -13.88 11.03 7.76
CA SER A 107 -14.70 12.22 7.55
C SER A 107 -16.13 11.79 7.25
N SER A 108 -17.10 12.47 7.84
CA SER A 108 -18.52 12.17 7.60
C SER A 108 -18.92 12.35 6.14
N ALA A 109 -18.31 13.32 5.43
CA ALA A 109 -18.54 13.53 4.01
C ALA A 109 -18.10 12.31 3.18
N LEU A 110 -16.90 11.78 3.40
CA LEU A 110 -16.38 10.64 2.67
C LEU A 110 -17.11 9.34 3.03
N HIS A 111 -17.57 9.20 4.28
CA HIS A 111 -18.44 8.10 4.68
C HIS A 111 -19.72 8.08 3.84
N GLN A 112 -20.46 9.21 3.80
CA GLN A 112 -21.71 9.29 3.06
C GLN A 112 -21.50 9.02 1.56
N GLU A 113 -20.41 9.52 1.02
CA GLU A 113 -20.03 9.28 -0.37
C GLU A 113 -19.78 7.80 -0.68
N LEU A 114 -19.12 7.08 0.25
CA LEU A 114 -18.87 5.65 0.11
C LEU A 114 -20.14 4.82 0.24
N GLU A 115 -21.09 5.22 1.10
CA GLU A 115 -22.41 4.58 1.16
C GLU A 115 -23.13 4.70 -0.18
N ASN A 116 -23.20 5.93 -0.74
CA ASN A 116 -23.81 6.19 -2.04
C ASN A 116 -23.09 5.41 -3.17
N ALA A 117 -21.76 5.41 -3.15
CA ALA A 117 -20.95 4.64 -4.09
C ALA A 117 -21.27 3.14 -3.99
N GLY A 118 -21.47 2.62 -2.77
CA GLY A 118 -21.81 1.23 -2.53
C GLY A 118 -23.18 0.82 -3.07
N GLU A 119 -24.21 1.65 -2.89
CA GLU A 119 -25.53 1.41 -3.50
C GLU A 119 -25.43 1.31 -5.02
N ARG A 120 -24.61 2.18 -5.63
CA ARG A 120 -24.43 2.18 -7.09
C ARG A 120 -23.60 1.00 -7.59
N ILE A 121 -22.63 0.53 -6.80
CA ILE A 121 -21.91 -0.72 -7.10
C ILE A 121 -22.86 -1.92 -7.08
N GLN A 122 -23.80 -1.97 -6.12
CA GLN A 122 -24.84 -3.01 -6.08
C GLN A 122 -25.77 -2.94 -7.30
N GLN A 123 -26.03 -1.74 -7.83
CA GLN A 123 -26.76 -1.53 -9.08
C GLN A 123 -25.93 -1.83 -10.35
N GLY A 124 -24.66 -2.24 -10.22
CA GLY A 124 -23.77 -2.61 -11.32
C GLY A 124 -23.00 -1.45 -11.97
N TYR A 125 -22.98 -0.26 -11.34
CA TYR A 125 -22.22 0.89 -11.83
C TYR A 125 -20.80 0.91 -11.28
N ARG A 126 -19.81 1.13 -12.15
CA ARG A 126 -18.41 1.30 -11.75
C ARG A 126 -18.19 2.71 -11.18
N GLN A 127 -17.69 2.79 -9.95
CA GLN A 127 -17.40 4.06 -9.29
C GLN A 127 -15.95 4.49 -9.59
N GLN A 128 -15.82 5.61 -10.30
CA GLN A 128 -14.53 6.27 -10.53
C GLN A 128 -14.43 7.43 -9.56
N GLY A 129 -13.37 7.47 -8.75
CA GLY A 129 -13.05 8.58 -7.88
C GLY A 129 -11.98 9.48 -8.49
N ALA A 130 -12.03 10.75 -8.16
CA ALA A 130 -10.97 11.71 -8.40
C ALA A 130 -10.65 12.49 -7.13
N THR A 131 -9.37 12.67 -6.84
CA THR A 131 -8.95 13.62 -5.80
C THR A 131 -8.81 15.00 -6.42
N LYS A 132 -9.59 15.96 -5.94
CA LYS A 132 -9.28 17.38 -6.19
C LYS A 132 -8.10 17.77 -5.30
N GLY A 133 -7.24 18.68 -5.77
CA GLY A 133 -6.03 19.13 -5.05
C GLY A 133 -6.22 19.68 -3.62
N SER A 134 -7.47 19.76 -3.13
CA SER A 134 -7.83 20.07 -1.75
C SER A 134 -7.89 18.84 -0.82
N GLY A 135 -7.61 17.62 -1.32
CA GLY A 135 -7.71 16.39 -0.53
C GLY A 135 -9.12 15.83 -0.37
N THR A 136 -10.12 16.48 -0.99
CA THR A 136 -11.50 15.98 -1.07
C THR A 136 -11.56 14.91 -2.17
N VAL A 137 -12.03 13.73 -1.80
CA VAL A 137 -12.38 12.66 -2.76
C VAL A 137 -13.76 12.99 -3.33
N GLU A 138 -13.92 12.84 -4.64
CA GLU A 138 -15.21 12.97 -5.32
C GLU A 138 -15.42 11.76 -6.22
N PHE A 139 -16.52 11.04 -6.04
CA PHE A 139 -16.94 9.92 -6.86
C PHE A 139 -17.83 10.42 -8.00
N SER A 140 -17.49 9.99 -9.21
CA SER A 140 -18.19 10.39 -10.42
C SER A 140 -19.59 9.78 -10.48
N ASP A 141 -20.59 10.64 -10.67
CA ASP A 141 -21.96 10.24 -10.98
C ASP A 141 -22.21 9.77 -12.41
N ALA A 142 -21.16 9.66 -13.22
CA ALA A 142 -21.28 9.22 -14.59
C ALA A 142 -21.81 7.77 -14.69
N PRO A 143 -22.88 7.51 -15.48
CA PRO A 143 -23.46 6.19 -15.65
C PRO A 143 -22.61 5.35 -16.62
N ARG A 144 -21.35 5.07 -16.28
CA ARG A 144 -20.52 4.14 -17.07
C ARG A 144 -20.82 2.72 -16.61
N ARG A 145 -21.80 2.07 -17.26
CA ARG A 145 -22.09 0.63 -17.09
C ARG A 145 -20.83 -0.18 -17.43
N LEU A 146 -20.58 -1.26 -16.68
CA LEU A 146 -19.61 -2.28 -17.09
C LEU A 146 -19.95 -2.72 -18.52
N PRO A 147 -18.98 -2.85 -19.44
CA PRO A 147 -19.25 -3.53 -20.70
C PRO A 147 -19.76 -4.93 -20.35
N GLU A 148 -20.95 -5.25 -20.84
CA GLU A 148 -21.57 -6.56 -20.69
C GLU A 148 -20.55 -7.61 -21.14
N LYS A 149 -20.23 -8.57 -20.26
CA LYS A 149 -19.33 -9.68 -20.60
C LYS A 149 -20.01 -10.47 -21.71
N LYS A 150 -19.70 -10.14 -22.96
CA LYS A 150 -20.20 -10.83 -24.15
C LYS A 150 -19.83 -12.30 -23.98
N GLY A 151 -20.83 -13.16 -23.80
CA GLY A 151 -20.66 -14.58 -23.65
C GLY A 151 -19.79 -15.10 -24.79
N SER A 152 -18.67 -15.74 -24.44
CA SER A 152 -17.96 -16.57 -25.39
C SER A 152 -18.82 -17.82 -25.56
N GLY A 153 -19.57 -17.86 -26.66
CA GLY A 153 -20.06 -19.11 -27.24
C GLY A 153 -18.90 -19.91 -27.83
#